data_AF-A0A7S3WMS2-F1
#
_entry.id   AF-A0A7S3WMS2-F1
#
_cell.length_a   1.000
_cell.length_b   1.000
_cell.length_c   1.000
_cell.angle_alpha   90.00
_cell.angle_beta   90.00
_cell.angle_gamma   90.00
#
_symmetry.space_group_name_H-M   'P 1'
#
loop_
_entity.id
_entity.type
_entity.pdbx_description
1 polymer ?
#
loop_
_entity_poly.entity_id
_entity_poly.type
_entity_poly.pdbx_seq_one_letter_code
_entity_poly.pdbx_strand_id
1 'polypeptide(L)'
;TVASHLGLPDAGLAGYGEMVDRVRTLSRISTAPLICDGDTGYGGLLNVAHTVEGYEAAGAAAIQLEDQEFPKKCGHTPGRRAVPLPCSQLRAVKRHCSRARQ
;
A
#
# COMPACT_ATOMS: atom_id res chain seq x y z
N THR A 1 1.39 -14.06 0.18
CA THR A 1 0.99 -12.63 0.25
C THR A 1 -0.38 -12.54 0.91
N VAL A 2 -0.95 -11.34 1.13
CA VAL A 2 -2.32 -11.19 1.67
C VAL A 2 -3.33 -11.90 0.76
N ALA A 3 -3.21 -11.73 -0.56
CA ALA A 3 -4.05 -12.42 -1.54
C ALA A 3 -4.05 -13.95 -1.36
N SER A 4 -2.87 -14.57 -1.15
CA SER A 4 -2.77 -16.02 -0.88
C SER A 4 -3.51 -16.45 0.39
N HIS A 5 -3.50 -15.61 1.43
CA HIS A 5 -4.19 -15.92 2.69
C HIS A 5 -5.71 -15.91 2.53
N LEU A 6 -6.23 -15.04 1.66
CA LEU A 6 -7.65 -14.91 1.36
C LEU A 6 -8.15 -15.88 0.28
N GLY A 7 -7.24 -16.63 -0.36
CA GLY A 7 -7.58 -17.46 -1.51
C GLY A 7 -7.97 -16.65 -2.76
N LEU A 8 -7.45 -15.43 -2.88
CA LEU A 8 -7.77 -14.49 -3.96
C LEU A 8 -6.58 -14.31 -4.94
N PRO A 9 -6.85 -13.98 -6.21
CA PRO A 9 -5.81 -13.55 -7.14
C PRO A 9 -5.26 -12.16 -6.75
N ASP A 10 -3.99 -11.91 -7.06
CA ASP A 10 -3.33 -10.61 -6.89
C ASP A 10 -3.76 -9.62 -7.99
N ALA A 11 -5.00 -9.14 -7.88
CA ALA A 11 -5.67 -8.31 -8.86
C ALA A 11 -6.39 -7.09 -8.22
N GLY A 12 -5.84 -6.59 -7.11
CA GLY A 12 -6.43 -5.46 -6.36
C GLY A 12 -7.76 -5.78 -5.67
N LEU A 13 -8.04 -7.07 -5.43
CA LEU A 13 -9.24 -7.53 -4.71
C LEU A 13 -9.10 -7.44 -3.20
N ALA A 14 -7.89 -7.67 -2.68
CA ALA A 14 -7.60 -7.45 -1.27
C ALA A 14 -7.62 -5.94 -0.99
N GLY A 15 -8.56 -5.51 -0.15
CA GLY A 15 -8.74 -4.13 0.22
C GLY A 15 -7.79 -3.69 1.33
N TYR A 16 -7.78 -2.38 1.57
CA TYR A 16 -6.98 -1.73 2.61
C TYR A 16 -7.08 -2.41 3.99
N GLY A 17 -8.29 -2.75 4.45
CA GLY A 17 -8.50 -3.34 5.78
C GLY A 17 -7.80 -4.70 5.95
N GLU A 18 -7.96 -5.60 4.98
CA GLU A 18 -7.33 -6.93 4.99
C GLU A 18 -5.81 -6.83 4.98
N MET A 19 -5.29 -5.85 4.25
CA MET A 19 -3.85 -5.60 4.15
C MET A 19 -3.29 -5.09 5.48
N VAL A 20 -3.92 -4.07 6.09
CA VAL A 20 -3.51 -3.52 7.39
C VAL A 20 -3.61 -4.55 8.51
N ASP A 21 -4.66 -5.37 8.54
CA ASP A 21 -4.82 -6.41 9.55
C ASP A 21 -3.73 -7.48 9.44
N ARG A 22 -3.29 -7.79 8.22
CA ARG A 22 -2.16 -8.68 8.00
C ARG A 22 -0.85 -8.08 8.51
N VAL A 23 -0.59 -6.80 8.23
CA VAL A 23 0.59 -6.08 8.75
C VAL A 23 0.59 -6.12 10.28
N ARG A 24 -0.53 -5.79 10.91
CA ARG A 24 -0.68 -5.81 12.37
C ARG A 24 -0.45 -7.19 12.98
N THR A 25 -0.83 -8.24 12.25
CA THR A 25 -0.61 -9.62 12.70
C THR A 25 0.86 -9.99 12.60
N LEU A 26 1.54 -9.63 11.51
CA LEU A 26 2.96 -9.91 11.31
C LEU A 26 3.86 -9.10 12.26
N SER A 27 3.50 -7.85 12.55
CA SER A 27 4.29 -6.98 13.44
C SER A 27 4.29 -7.46 14.89
N ARG A 28 3.27 -8.21 15.32
CA ARG A 28 3.23 -8.82 16.66
C ARG A 28 4.13 -10.04 16.82
N ILE A 29 4.51 -10.70 15.72
CA ILE A 29 5.27 -11.96 15.75
C ILE A 29 6.71 -11.82 15.23
N SER A 30 7.01 -10.70 14.54
CA SER A 30 8.32 -10.43 13.97
C SER A 30 8.98 -9.24 14.67
N THR A 31 10.23 -9.40 15.08
CA THR A 31 11.08 -8.29 15.53
C THR A 31 11.84 -7.63 14.37
N ALA A 32 11.84 -8.25 13.18
CA ALA A 32 12.45 -7.69 11.99
C ALA A 32 11.56 -6.56 11.40
N PRO A 33 12.15 -5.47 10.88
CA PRO A 33 11.40 -4.40 10.21
C PRO A 33 10.58 -4.92 9.03
N LEU A 34 9.31 -4.54 8.96
CA LEU A 34 8.41 -4.96 7.90
C LEU A 34 8.37 -3.92 6.77
N ILE A 35 8.69 -4.35 5.55
CA ILE A 35 8.41 -3.59 4.32
C ILE A 35 7.14 -4.16 3.71
N CYS A 36 6.13 -3.32 3.53
CA CYS A 36 4.79 -3.78 3.17
C CYS A 36 4.35 -3.25 1.80
N ASP A 37 3.61 -4.07 1.06
CA ASP A 37 2.95 -3.68 -0.19
C ASP A 37 1.68 -2.88 0.12
N GLY A 38 1.57 -1.66 -0.42
CA GLY A 38 0.45 -0.75 -0.26
C GLY A 38 -0.42 -0.61 -1.52
N ASP A 39 -0.25 -1.48 -2.52
CA ASP A 39 -0.89 -1.38 -3.82
C ASP A 39 -0.73 0.05 -4.38
N THR A 40 -1.82 0.66 -4.85
CA THR A 40 -1.87 2.05 -5.33
C THR A 40 -2.29 3.05 -4.24
N GLY A 41 -2.45 2.60 -2.99
CA GLY A 41 -2.99 3.40 -1.88
C GLY A 41 -4.53 3.51 -1.84
N TYR A 42 -5.21 2.54 -2.47
CA TYR A 42 -6.65 2.26 -2.33
C TYR A 42 -7.60 3.44 -2.60
N GLY A 43 -7.21 4.36 -3.49
CA GLY A 43 -8.07 5.44 -3.95
C GLY A 43 -7.32 6.72 -4.29
N GLY A 44 -7.93 7.87 -4.00
CA GLY A 44 -7.35 9.18 -4.28
C GLY A 44 -6.35 9.64 -3.22
N LEU A 45 -5.95 10.91 -3.29
CA LEU A 45 -4.93 11.51 -2.41
C LEU A 45 -5.19 11.26 -0.91
N LEU A 46 -6.45 11.37 -0.47
CA LEU A 46 -6.83 11.16 0.93
C LEU A 46 -6.74 9.68 1.33
N ASN A 47 -7.08 8.76 0.43
CA ASN A 47 -6.94 7.32 0.68
C ASN A 47 -5.48 6.92 0.80
N VAL A 48 -4.60 7.47 -0.03
CA VAL A 48 -3.15 7.22 0.09
C VAL A 48 -2.62 7.73 1.42
N ALA A 49 -3.01 8.93 1.86
CA ALA A 49 -2.61 9.47 3.16
C ALA A 49 -3.09 8.57 4.32
N HIS A 50 -4.37 8.16 4.28
CA HIS A 50 -4.93 7.21 5.25
C HIS A 50 -4.20 5.86 5.23
N THR A 51 -3.80 5.39 4.04
CA THR A 51 -3.05 4.14 3.87
C THR A 51 -1.69 4.21 4.55
N VAL A 52 -0.95 5.31 4.34
CA VAL A 52 0.36 5.52 4.97
C VAL A 52 0.24 5.49 6.49
N GLU A 53 -0.67 6.31 7.04
CA GLU A 53 -0.89 6.41 8.49
C GLU A 53 -1.36 5.07 9.10
N GLY A 54 -2.23 4.35 8.40
CA GLY A 54 -2.73 3.05 8.83
C GLY A 54 -1.67 1.95 8.86
N TYR A 55 -0.80 1.90 7.85
CA TYR A 55 0.29 0.94 7.80
C TYR A 55 1.36 1.24 8.85
N GLU A 56 1.70 2.52 9.04
CA GLU A 56 2.60 2.97 10.11
C GLU A 56 2.06 2.53 11.48
N ALA A 57 0.79 2.83 11.76
CA ALA A 57 0.14 2.42 13.01
C ALA A 57 0.02 0.89 13.19
N ALA A 58 0.02 0.13 12.10
CA ALA A 58 0.05 -1.33 12.14
C ALA A 58 1.45 -1.92 12.41
N GLY A 59 2.50 -1.09 12.38
CA GLY A 59 3.88 -1.48 12.63
C GLY A 59 4.70 -1.76 11.37
N ALA A 60 4.28 -1.24 10.20
CA ALA A 60 5.14 -1.25 9.02
C ALA A 60 6.32 -0.28 9.22
N ALA A 61 7.53 -0.71 8.87
CA ALA A 61 8.71 0.14 8.85
C ALA A 61 8.83 0.94 7.53
N ALA A 62 8.28 0.39 6.45
CA ALA A 62 8.17 1.06 5.16
C ALA A 62 7.00 0.50 4.36
N ILE A 63 6.48 1.30 3.42
CA ILE A 63 5.50 0.84 2.44
C ILE A 63 5.97 1.10 1.02
N GLN A 64 5.62 0.20 0.11
CA GLN A 64 5.76 0.37 -1.33
C GLN A 64 4.40 0.78 -1.90
N LEU A 65 4.34 1.93 -2.57
CA LEU A 65 3.17 2.39 -3.31
C LEU A 65 3.46 2.35 -4.81
N GLU A 66 2.55 1.74 -5.56
CA GLU A 66 2.63 1.57 -7.01
C GLU A 66 2.01 2.76 -7.76
N ASP A 67 2.58 3.07 -8.92
CA ASP A 67 2.09 4.04 -9.89
C ASP A 67 1.18 3.41 -10.94
N GLN A 68 0.59 2.24 -10.67
CA GLN A 68 -0.41 1.63 -11.55
C GLN A 68 -1.75 2.38 -11.51
N GLU A 69 -2.52 2.28 -12.58
CA GLU A 69 -3.96 2.61 -12.56
C GLU A 69 -4.72 1.66 -11.63
N PHE A 70 -5.74 2.20 -10.93
CA PHE A 70 -6.61 1.40 -10.09
C PHE A 70 -7.73 0.74 -10.92
N PRO A 71 -8.09 -0.54 -10.68
CA PRO A 71 -7.44 -1.48 -9.75
C PRO A 71 -6.11 -2.01 -10.28
N LYS A 72 -5.16 -2.24 -9.36
CA LYS A 72 -3.82 -2.71 -9.69
C LYS A 72 -3.84 -4.16 -10.22
N LYS A 73 -2.87 -4.51 -11.05
CA LYS A 73 -2.62 -5.91 -11.44
C LYS A 73 -1.26 -6.36 -10.92
N CYS A 74 -1.11 -7.66 -10.72
CA CYS A 74 0.16 -8.26 -10.34
C CYS A 74 1.32 -7.83 -11.26
N GLY A 75 2.51 -7.71 -10.65
CA GLY A 75 3.82 -7.44 -11.24
C GLY A 75 4.22 -8.24 -12.49
N HIS A 76 3.51 -9.33 -12.78
CA HIS A 76 3.77 -10.23 -13.90
C HIS A 76 2.64 -10.27 -14.95
N THR A 77 1.51 -9.62 -14.69
CA THR A 77 0.37 -9.64 -15.61
C THR A 77 0.57 -8.69 -16.79
N PRO A 78 0.35 -9.12 -18.05
CA PRO A 78 0.41 -8.22 -19.21
C PRO A 78 -0.67 -7.12 -19.16
N GLY A 79 -0.42 -6.01 -19.87
CA GLY A 79 -1.41 -4.93 -20.02
C GLY A 79 -1.68 -4.13 -18.74
N ARG A 80 -0.67 -3.96 -17.89
CA ARG A 80 -0.66 -2.96 -16.81
C ARG A 80 -0.45 -1.57 -17.39
N ARG A 81 -1.07 -0.58 -16.76
CA ARG A 81 -0.92 0.84 -17.12
C ARG A 81 -0.46 1.61 -15.90
N ALA A 82 0.47 2.53 -16.12
CA ALA A 82 0.90 3.48 -15.10
C ALA A 82 0.11 4.78 -15.22
N VAL A 83 -0.18 5.42 -14.08
CA VAL A 83 -0.79 6.74 -14.06
C VAL A 83 0.24 7.81 -14.47
N PRO A 84 -0.15 8.85 -15.22
CA PRO A 84 0.74 9.94 -15.56
C PRO A 84 1.27 10.68 -14.32
N LEU A 85 2.49 11.20 -14.41
CA LEU A 85 3.03 12.10 -13.41
C LEU A 85 2.50 13.54 -13.62
N PRO A 86 2.25 14.30 -12.53
CA PRO A 86 2.34 13.91 -11.12
C PRO A 86 1.07 13.23 -10.58
N CYS A 87 1.20 12.01 -10.07
CA CYS A 87 0.09 11.21 -9.55
C CYS A 87 -0.25 11.49 -8.07
N SER A 88 -1.42 11.01 -7.62
CA SER A 88 -1.89 11.11 -6.22
C SER A 88 -0.92 10.48 -5.22
N GLN A 89 -0.34 9.33 -5.56
CA GLN A 89 0.59 8.60 -4.69
C GLN A 89 1.82 9.45 -4.37
N LEU A 90 2.45 10.02 -5.40
CA LEU A 90 3.60 10.89 -5.23
C LEU A 90 3.26 12.15 -4.42
N ARG A 91 2.08 12.75 -4.67
CA ARG A 91 1.62 13.93 -3.92
C ARG A 91 1.36 13.60 -2.45
N ALA A 92 0.77 12.45 -2.15
CA ALA A 92 0.51 11.99 -0.78
C ALA A 92 1.82 11.73 -0.02
N VAL A 93 2.75 10.97 -0.62
CA VAL A 93 4.06 10.68 -0.03
C VAL A 93 4.82 11.97 0.28
N LYS A 94 4.89 12.91 -0.68
CA LYS A 94 5.55 14.20 -0.46
C LYS A 94 4.91 14.99 0.71
N ARG A 95 3.58 15.02 0.79
CA ARG A 95 2.86 15.69 1.88
C ARG A 95 3.13 15.02 3.23
N HIS A 96 3.03 13.70 3.31
CA HIS A 96 3.28 12.95 4.54
C HIS A 96 4.74 13.13 5.03
N CYS A 97 5.73 12.98 4.14
CA CYS A 97 7.15 13.19 4.49
C CYS A 97 7.45 14.63 4.94
N SER A 98 6.75 15.65 4.41
CA SER A 98 6.91 17.04 4.87
C SER A 98 6.34 17.30 6.26
N ARG A 99 5.32 16.53 6.68
CA ARG A 99 4.76 16.57 8.03
C ARG A 99 5.64 15.86 9.04
N ALA A 100 6.19 14.69 8.70
CA ALA A 100 7.07 13.92 9.58
C ALA A 100 8.43 14.58 9.89
N ARG A 101 8.77 15.68 9.18
CA ARG A 101 10.01 16.45 9.38
C ARG A 101 9.85 17.67 10.29
N GLN A 102 8.62 17.99 10.72
CA GLN A 102 8.31 19.08 11.65
C GLN A 102 8.22 18.53 13.07
#